data_AF-A0A914RHT1-F1
#
_entry.id   AF-A0A914RHT1-F1
#
_cell.length_a   1.000
_cell.length_b   1.000
_cell.length_c   1.000
_cell.angle_alpha   90.00
_cell.angle_beta   90.00
_cell.angle_gamma   90.00
#
_symmetry.space_group_name_H-M   'P 1'
#
loop_
_entity.id
_entity.type
_entity.pdbx_description
1 polymer ?
#
loop_
_entity_poly.entity_id
_entity_poly.type
_entity_poly.pdbx_seq_one_letter_code
_entity_poly.pdbx_strand_id
1 'polypeptide(L)'
;LREFTFSYIVERRETAGGQWTECARTRYTYLTVEGLKSKGTYEFRVIDETGKVIRGKGATSDNYDAFVIDVWKQYYPQPVEPKRDSVYDYYDILEEIGQGAFGVVHRCVERATGNTFAAKFVNTPHDADKNTVRKEIQTMSNLRHPKLINLHDAFEDDSEIVMIYEFLSGLSPFGGETDEETLRNVKNCDWSMDDPCFAKVSDEAKDFIKKLLVLDPAYVSLLFFSRVSQEKCLF
;
A
#
# COMPACT_ATOMS: atom_id res chain seq x y z
N LEU A 1 -23.92 -2.43 1.59
CA LEU A 1 -24.45 -1.05 1.69
C LEU A 1 -23.25 -0.14 1.91
N ARG A 2 -22.79 0.58 0.87
CA ARG A 2 -21.62 1.46 0.98
C ARG A 2 -21.98 2.62 1.93
N GLU A 3 -21.15 2.88 2.92
CA GLU A 3 -21.26 4.03 3.80
C GLU A 3 -21.32 5.30 2.94
N PHE A 4 -22.45 6.01 2.99
CA PHE A 4 -22.59 7.28 2.29
C PHE A 4 -21.74 8.30 3.05
N THR A 5 -20.59 8.67 2.50
CA THR A 5 -19.77 9.76 3.03
C THR A 5 -20.60 11.05 2.94
N PHE A 6 -20.94 11.67 4.08
CA PHE A 6 -21.86 12.82 4.07
C PHE A 6 -21.15 14.13 3.75
N SER A 7 -19.81 14.17 3.85
CA SER A 7 -19.00 15.31 3.43
C SER A 7 -17.54 14.92 3.17
N TYR A 8 -16.87 15.73 2.34
CA TYR A 8 -15.45 15.70 2.06
C TYR A 8 -14.80 16.97 2.61
N ILE A 9 -13.64 16.81 3.22
CA ILE A 9 -12.77 17.88 3.71
C ILE A 9 -11.63 18.04 2.71
N VAL A 10 -11.35 19.27 2.29
CA VAL A 10 -10.19 19.57 1.45
C VAL A 10 -9.17 20.30 2.29
N GLU A 11 -8.01 19.68 2.44
CA GLU A 11 -6.85 20.28 3.08
C GLU A 11 -5.85 20.77 2.04
N ARG A 12 -5.11 21.82 2.40
CA ARG A 12 -4.00 22.34 1.61
C ARG A 12 -2.75 22.49 2.46
N ARG A 13 -1.59 22.44 1.81
CA ARG A 13 -0.31 22.92 2.36
C ARG A 13 0.46 23.72 1.31
N GLU A 14 1.34 24.62 1.77
CA GLU A 14 2.36 25.23 0.91
C GLU A 14 3.52 24.21 0.76
N THR A 15 4.03 24.01 -0.46
CA THR A 15 5.01 22.96 -0.79
C THR A 15 6.31 23.11 0.04
N ALA A 16 6.92 21.98 0.42
CA ALA A 16 8.13 21.86 1.26
C ALA A 16 7.96 22.26 2.75
N GLY A 17 7.39 21.36 3.56
CA GLY A 17 7.38 21.47 5.03
C GLY A 17 6.20 22.24 5.64
N GLY A 18 5.23 22.66 4.83
CA GLY A 18 4.00 23.30 5.32
C GLY A 18 3.07 22.29 6.03
N GLN A 19 2.46 22.70 7.14
CA GLN A 19 1.42 21.90 7.79
C GLN A 19 0.15 21.85 6.92
N TRP A 20 -0.47 20.67 6.85
CA TRP A 20 -1.79 20.50 6.27
C TRP A 20 -2.83 21.29 7.07
N THR A 21 -3.66 22.07 6.37
CA THR A 21 -4.73 22.89 6.97
C THR A 21 -6.02 22.74 6.19
N GLU A 22 -7.14 22.58 6.88
CA GLU A 22 -8.48 22.58 6.26
C GLU A 22 -8.69 23.92 5.54
N CYS A 23 -9.00 23.86 4.25
CA CYS A 23 -9.27 25.04 3.44
C CYS A 23 -10.71 25.08 2.91
N ALA A 24 -11.40 23.93 2.88
CA ALA A 24 -12.79 23.86 2.46
C ALA A 24 -13.44 22.54 2.88
N ARG A 25 -14.77 22.52 2.80
CA ARG A 25 -15.61 21.33 3.00
C ARG A 25 -16.70 21.31 1.94
N THR A 26 -16.98 20.15 1.36
CA THR A 26 -17.98 19.98 0.30
C THR A 26 -18.74 18.67 0.48
N ARG A 27 -19.95 18.58 -0.07
CA ARG A 27 -20.70 17.31 -0.18
C ARG A 27 -20.66 16.74 -1.59
N TYR A 28 -19.97 17.43 -2.50
CA TYR A 28 -19.84 17.07 -3.90
C TYR A 28 -18.40 16.63 -4.19
N THR A 29 -18.21 15.88 -5.27
CA THR A 29 -16.88 15.46 -5.76
C THR A 29 -16.14 16.58 -6.51
N TYR A 30 -16.59 17.83 -6.36
CA TYR A 30 -15.97 19.03 -6.92
C TYR A 30 -16.10 20.21 -5.95
N LEU A 31 -15.14 21.13 -6.03
CA LEU A 31 -15.02 22.34 -5.22
C LEU A 31 -14.07 23.31 -5.93
N THR A 32 -14.31 24.61 -5.79
CA THR A 32 -13.31 25.65 -6.07
C THR A 32 -12.65 26.10 -4.77
N VAL A 33 -11.32 26.01 -4.66
CA VAL A 33 -10.56 26.56 -3.53
C VAL A 33 -10.18 28.00 -3.83
N GLU A 34 -10.57 28.92 -2.96
CA GLU A 34 -10.29 30.36 -3.08
C GLU A 34 -9.24 30.82 -2.06
N GLY A 35 -8.78 32.07 -2.17
CA GLY A 35 -7.85 32.67 -1.20
C GLY A 35 -6.40 32.17 -1.28
N LEU A 36 -6.01 31.59 -2.41
CA LEU A 36 -4.63 31.18 -2.67
C LEU A 36 -3.77 32.41 -2.99
N LYS A 37 -2.57 32.49 -2.40
CA LYS A 37 -1.63 33.59 -2.69
C LYS A 37 -1.17 33.48 -4.14
N SER A 38 -1.11 34.61 -4.83
CA SER A 38 -0.56 34.67 -6.18
C SER A 38 0.87 34.14 -6.20
N LYS A 39 1.18 33.26 -7.15
CA LYS A 39 2.48 32.55 -7.29
C LYS A 39 2.85 31.61 -6.15
N GLY A 40 1.92 31.25 -5.26
CA GLY A 40 2.13 30.17 -4.29
C GLY A 40 2.02 28.80 -4.95
N THR A 41 2.88 27.87 -4.54
CA THR A 41 2.75 26.45 -4.88
C THR A 41 2.01 25.76 -3.74
N TYR A 42 0.93 25.06 -4.08
CA TYR A 42 0.05 24.43 -3.13
C TYR A 42 -0.14 22.96 -3.48
N GLU A 43 -0.20 22.14 -2.45
CA GLU A 43 -0.68 20.77 -2.56
C GLU A 43 -2.03 20.64 -1.87
N PHE A 44 -2.86 19.76 -2.42
CA PHE A 44 -4.21 19.52 -1.92
C PHE A 44 -4.40 18.04 -1.67
N ARG A 45 -5.14 17.72 -0.60
CA ARG A 45 -5.65 16.36 -0.36
C ARG A 45 -7.11 16.42 0.05
N VAL A 46 -7.84 15.38 -0.31
CA VAL A 46 -9.23 15.20 0.08
C VAL A 46 -9.27 14.16 1.20
N ILE A 47 -10.06 14.43 2.22
CA ILE A 47 -10.24 13.58 3.39
C ILE A 47 -11.74 13.32 3.56
N ASP A 48 -12.11 12.12 3.95
CA ASP A 48 -13.47 11.85 4.37
C ASP A 48 -13.77 12.43 5.77
N GLU A 49 -15.01 12.27 6.24
CA GLU A 49 -15.43 12.74 7.56
C GLU A 49 -14.80 11.99 8.73
N THR A 50 -14.19 10.82 8.48
CA THR A 50 -13.49 10.02 9.49
C THR A 50 -12.03 10.42 9.65
N GLY A 51 -11.51 11.26 8.75
CA GLY A 51 -10.09 11.62 8.72
C GLY A 51 -9.24 10.75 7.78
N LYS A 52 -9.84 9.83 7.02
CA LYS A 52 -9.13 9.00 6.04
C LYS A 52 -8.86 9.82 4.78
N VAL A 53 -7.60 9.87 4.36
CA VAL A 53 -7.24 10.52 3.09
C VAL A 53 -7.81 9.71 1.93
N ILE A 54 -8.60 10.37 1.10
CA ILE A 54 -9.18 9.77 -0.11
C ILE A 54 -8.14 9.86 -1.22
N ARG A 55 -7.80 8.70 -1.76
CA ARG A 55 -6.84 8.53 -2.84
C ARG A 55 -7.43 7.65 -3.93
N GLY A 56 -6.78 7.68 -5.09
CA GLY A 56 -7.09 6.74 -6.15
C GLY A 56 -8.23 7.16 -7.06
N LYS A 57 -8.16 6.70 -8.31
CA LYS A 57 -9.21 6.85 -9.32
C LYS A 57 -9.43 5.51 -10.02
N GLY A 58 -10.67 5.20 -10.37
CA GLY A 58 -10.99 4.00 -11.16
C GLY A 58 -11.91 3.03 -10.43
N ALA A 59 -12.45 2.08 -11.20
CA ALA A 59 -13.25 0.98 -10.68
C ALA A 59 -12.33 -0.20 -10.33
N THR A 60 -12.77 -1.02 -9.37
CA THR A 60 -12.16 -2.32 -9.09
C THR A 60 -12.21 -3.20 -10.34
N SER A 61 -11.17 -4.01 -10.54
CA SER A 61 -11.14 -5.01 -11.62
C SER A 61 -11.65 -6.36 -11.11
N ASP A 62 -12.38 -7.08 -11.96
CA ASP A 62 -12.82 -8.45 -11.68
C ASP A 62 -11.72 -9.49 -11.98
N ASN A 63 -10.63 -9.07 -12.63
CA ASN A 63 -9.50 -9.92 -12.98
C ASN A 63 -8.18 -9.16 -12.81
N TYR A 64 -7.52 -9.34 -11.66
CA TYR A 64 -6.24 -8.72 -11.39
C TYR A 64 -5.04 -9.46 -12.01
N ASP A 65 -5.19 -10.74 -12.37
CA ASP A 65 -4.13 -11.55 -13.01
C ASP A 65 -3.65 -10.95 -14.32
N ALA A 66 -4.51 -10.22 -15.02
CA ALA A 66 -4.17 -9.53 -16.26
C ALA A 66 -3.12 -8.42 -16.09
N PHE A 67 -2.88 -7.94 -14.86
CA PHE A 67 -1.92 -6.88 -14.57
C PHE A 67 -0.59 -7.38 -13.99
N VAL A 68 -0.49 -8.68 -13.67
CA VAL A 68 0.75 -9.26 -13.12
C VAL A 68 1.80 -9.31 -14.22
N ILE A 69 2.99 -8.81 -13.89
CA ILE A 69 4.16 -8.81 -14.78
C ILE A 69 5.30 -9.58 -14.14
N ASP A 70 6.16 -10.16 -14.97
CA ASP A 70 7.43 -10.74 -14.51
C ASP A 70 8.47 -9.61 -14.40
N VAL A 71 8.56 -9.01 -13.21
CA VAL A 71 9.45 -7.87 -12.93
C VAL A 71 10.91 -8.22 -13.23
N TRP A 72 11.32 -9.47 -12.97
CA TRP A 72 12.70 -9.94 -13.14
C TRP A 72 13.13 -10.11 -14.60
N LYS A 73 12.17 -10.20 -15.53
CA LYS A 73 12.45 -10.16 -16.97
C LYS A 73 12.51 -8.76 -17.55
N GLN A 74 11.80 -7.81 -16.94
CA GLN A 74 11.64 -6.46 -17.48
C GLN A 74 12.60 -5.44 -16.84
N TYR A 75 13.01 -5.67 -15.59
CA TYR A 75 13.82 -4.76 -14.82
C TYR A 75 15.06 -5.47 -14.26
N TYR A 76 16.15 -4.72 -14.08
CA TYR A 76 17.27 -5.14 -13.24
C TYR A 76 17.09 -4.50 -11.87
N PRO A 77 16.74 -5.25 -10.82
CA PRO A 77 16.41 -4.68 -9.52
C PRO A 77 17.58 -3.93 -8.88
N GLN A 78 17.39 -2.64 -8.62
CA GLN A 78 18.38 -1.74 -8.02
C GLN A 78 18.10 -1.52 -6.52
N PRO A 79 19.10 -1.08 -5.73
CA PRO A 79 18.90 -0.49 -4.40
C PRO A 79 17.79 0.56 -4.42
N VAL A 80 16.80 0.36 -3.55
CA VAL A 80 15.73 1.34 -3.34
C VAL A 80 16.18 2.36 -2.31
N GLU A 81 16.23 3.62 -2.74
CA GLU A 81 16.41 4.78 -1.88
C GLU A 81 15.12 5.63 -1.93
N PRO A 82 14.53 6.00 -0.77
CA PRO A 82 13.31 6.81 -0.75
C PRO A 82 13.51 8.17 -1.43
N LYS A 83 12.71 8.43 -2.46
CA LYS A 83 12.65 9.72 -3.17
C LYS A 83 11.87 10.74 -2.34
N ARG A 84 12.23 12.02 -2.44
CA ARG A 84 11.50 13.14 -1.80
C ARG A 84 10.52 13.86 -2.71
N ASP A 85 10.49 13.47 -3.98
CA ASP A 85 9.49 13.95 -4.94
C ASP A 85 8.13 13.33 -4.64
N SER A 86 7.08 13.86 -5.27
CA SER A 86 5.74 13.30 -5.10
C SER A 86 5.61 11.99 -5.85
N VAL A 87 5.03 10.96 -5.22
CA VAL A 87 4.71 9.69 -5.92
C VAL A 87 3.83 9.92 -7.16
N TYR A 88 2.96 10.94 -7.13
CA TYR A 88 2.04 11.27 -8.21
C TYR A 88 2.73 11.77 -9.49
N ASP A 89 3.99 12.21 -9.37
CA ASP A 89 4.82 12.63 -10.51
C ASP A 89 5.29 11.43 -11.34
N TYR A 90 5.37 10.24 -10.72
CA TYR A 90 5.91 9.02 -11.32
C TYR A 90 4.84 7.95 -11.55
N TYR A 91 3.80 7.92 -10.72
CA TYR A 91 2.77 6.88 -10.74
C TYR A 91 1.36 7.48 -10.79
N ASP A 92 0.50 6.86 -11.58
CA ASP A 92 -0.94 7.07 -11.51
C ASP A 92 -1.51 6.14 -10.43
N ILE A 93 -1.98 6.72 -9.33
CA ILE A 93 -2.60 5.97 -8.22
C ILE A 93 -4.06 5.68 -8.54
N LEU A 94 -4.43 4.40 -8.50
CA LEU A 94 -5.74 3.88 -8.90
C LEU A 94 -6.54 3.41 -7.69
N GLU A 95 -7.47 2.46 -7.85
CA GLU A 95 -8.34 1.99 -6.77
C GLU A 95 -7.57 1.41 -5.59
N GLU A 96 -8.20 1.50 -4.41
CA GLU A 96 -7.75 0.81 -3.21
C GLU A 96 -7.98 -0.69 -3.39
N ILE A 97 -6.92 -1.48 -3.21
CA ILE A 97 -6.91 -2.94 -3.34
C ILE A 97 -6.76 -3.64 -1.99
N GLY A 98 -6.35 -2.90 -0.94
CA GLY A 98 -6.26 -3.45 0.41
C GLY A 98 -6.11 -2.37 1.48
N GLN A 99 -6.68 -2.62 2.65
CA GLN A 99 -6.50 -1.79 3.84
C GLN A 99 -6.07 -2.66 5.02
N GLY A 100 -4.96 -2.30 5.65
CA GLY A 100 -4.37 -2.99 6.79
C GLY A 100 -4.03 -2.05 7.95
N ALA A 101 -3.44 -2.62 9.01
CA ALA A 101 -3.12 -1.86 10.24
C ALA A 101 -2.11 -0.71 10.02
N PHE A 102 -1.27 -0.78 8.99
CA PHE A 102 -0.24 0.23 8.69
C PHE A 102 -0.59 1.18 7.56
N GLY A 103 -1.80 1.07 7.01
CA GLY A 103 -2.29 1.98 5.99
C GLY A 103 -3.01 1.29 4.84
N VAL A 104 -2.97 1.93 3.68
CA VAL A 104 -3.77 1.55 2.51
C VAL A 104 -2.88 1.19 1.34
N VAL A 105 -3.30 0.19 0.58
CA VAL A 105 -2.63 -0.29 -0.62
C VAL A 105 -3.51 0.03 -1.81
N HIS A 106 -2.94 0.72 -2.79
CA HIS A 106 -3.59 1.02 -4.05
C HIS A 106 -2.90 0.30 -5.19
N ARG A 107 -3.66 -0.08 -6.21
CA ARG A 107 -3.06 -0.38 -7.51
C ARG A 107 -2.52 0.92 -8.08
N CYS A 108 -1.37 0.87 -8.74
CA CYS A 108 -0.79 2.02 -9.42
C CYS A 108 -0.14 1.63 -10.74
N VAL A 109 0.00 2.60 -11.63
CA VAL A 109 0.65 2.42 -12.93
C VAL A 109 1.85 3.36 -13.02
N GLU A 110 3.02 2.82 -13.32
CA GLU A 110 4.23 3.60 -13.56
C GLU A 110 4.09 4.36 -14.88
N ARG A 111 4.15 5.70 -14.83
CA ARG A 111 3.90 6.55 -16.01
C ARG A 111 4.90 6.31 -17.14
N ALA A 112 6.14 5.97 -16.81
CA ALA A 112 7.21 5.80 -17.78
C ALA A 112 7.06 4.54 -18.64
N THR A 113 6.52 3.47 -18.07
CA THR A 113 6.47 2.13 -18.71
C THR A 113 5.06 1.63 -18.97
N GLY A 114 4.06 2.16 -18.25
CA GLY A 114 2.70 1.64 -18.23
C GLY A 114 2.52 0.37 -17.39
N ASN A 115 3.56 -0.06 -16.66
CA ASN A 115 3.53 -1.27 -15.85
C ASN A 115 2.77 -1.06 -14.53
N THR A 116 2.12 -2.13 -14.08
CA THR A 116 1.28 -2.11 -12.86
C THR A 116 2.07 -2.55 -11.64
N PHE A 117 1.87 -1.83 -10.54
CA PHE A 117 2.49 -2.05 -9.23
C PHE A 117 1.48 -1.86 -8.09
N ALA A 118 1.86 -2.25 -6.87
CA ALA A 118 1.09 -1.99 -5.65
C ALA A 118 1.76 -0.87 -4.83
N ALA A 119 1.05 0.22 -4.58
CA ALA A 119 1.51 1.34 -3.78
C ALA A 119 0.95 1.25 -2.35
N LYS A 120 1.81 0.94 -1.38
CA LYS A 120 1.46 0.90 0.05
C LYS A 120 1.77 2.25 0.69
N PHE A 121 0.73 2.96 1.09
CA PHE A 121 0.79 4.24 1.80
C PHE A 121 0.79 3.98 3.31
N VAL A 122 1.84 4.43 3.98
CA VAL A 122 2.02 4.28 5.44
C VAL A 122 2.06 5.66 6.07
N ASN A 123 1.10 5.94 6.95
CA ASN A 123 1.05 7.20 7.70
C ASN A 123 2.19 7.21 8.74
N THR A 124 3.06 8.21 8.66
CA THR A 124 4.25 8.35 9.51
C THR A 124 4.38 9.81 9.97
N PRO A 125 3.53 10.28 10.90
CA PRO A 125 3.54 11.66 11.36
C PRO A 125 4.78 12.01 12.20
N HIS A 126 5.46 11.01 12.79
CA HIS A 126 6.68 11.22 13.58
C HIS A 126 7.89 10.57 12.92
N ASP A 127 9.08 11.16 13.13
CA ASP A 127 10.33 10.61 12.62
C ASP A 127 10.65 9.20 13.15
N ALA A 128 10.18 8.85 14.35
CA ALA A 128 10.32 7.50 14.88
C ALA A 128 9.58 6.45 14.03
N ASP A 129 8.40 6.80 13.53
CA ASP A 129 7.60 5.95 12.64
C ASP A 129 8.33 5.79 11.30
N LYS A 130 8.84 6.90 10.74
CA LYS A 130 9.65 6.90 9.51
C LYS A 130 10.88 6.02 9.64
N ASN A 131 11.59 6.07 10.77
CA ASN A 131 12.77 5.24 11.00
C ASN A 131 12.44 3.74 10.98
N THR A 132 11.26 3.36 11.44
CA THR A 132 10.80 1.97 11.40
C THR A 132 10.55 1.54 9.96
N VAL A 133 9.85 2.36 9.17
CA VAL A 133 9.57 2.06 7.76
C VAL A 133 10.85 2.11 6.89
N ARG A 134 11.78 3.02 7.17
CA ARG A 134 13.09 3.06 6.48
C ARG A 134 13.90 1.79 6.70
N LYS A 135 13.84 1.20 7.90
CA LYS A 135 14.46 -0.11 8.18
C LYS A 135 13.79 -1.23 7.38
N GLU A 136 12.47 -1.20 7.24
CA GLU A 136 11.73 -2.14 6.39
C GLU A 136 12.18 -2.01 4.93
N ILE A 137 12.22 -0.79 4.38
CA ILE A 137 12.70 -0.50 3.02
C ILE A 137 14.12 -1.01 2.81
N GLN A 138 15.03 -0.74 3.75
CA GLN A 138 16.42 -1.21 3.65
C GLN A 138 16.51 -2.73 3.67
N THR A 139 15.70 -3.39 4.51
CA THR A 139 15.64 -4.85 4.59
C THR A 139 15.16 -5.44 3.27
N MET A 140 14.06 -4.92 2.72
CA MET A 140 13.51 -5.37 1.43
C MET A 140 14.46 -5.09 0.26
N SER A 141 15.13 -3.94 0.26
CA SER A 141 16.16 -3.58 -0.72
C SER A 141 17.34 -4.55 -0.68
N ASN A 142 17.73 -5.07 0.49
CA ASN A 142 18.81 -6.05 0.58
C ASN A 142 18.38 -7.47 0.22
N LEU A 143 17.10 -7.81 0.38
CA LEU A 143 16.53 -9.15 0.15
C LEU A 143 15.96 -9.35 -1.27
N ARG A 144 16.64 -8.82 -2.29
CA ARG A 144 16.24 -8.97 -3.70
C ARG A 144 16.45 -10.40 -4.19
N HIS A 145 15.36 -11.13 -4.39
CA HIS A 145 15.41 -12.49 -4.96
C HIS A 145 14.11 -12.82 -5.71
N PRO A 146 14.13 -13.58 -6.83
CA PRO A 146 12.92 -13.95 -7.59
C PRO A 146 11.84 -14.76 -6.85
N LYS A 147 12.09 -15.14 -5.60
CA LYS A 147 11.14 -15.86 -4.72
C LYS A 147 10.69 -15.03 -3.53
N LEU A 148 11.12 -13.77 -3.47
CA LEU A 148 10.68 -12.77 -2.50
C LEU A 148 10.06 -11.63 -3.28
N ILE A 149 9.04 -11.01 -2.72
CA ILE A 149 8.44 -9.85 -3.35
C ILE A 149 9.46 -8.74 -3.52
N ASN A 150 9.52 -8.19 -4.73
CA ASN A 150 10.40 -7.08 -5.02
C ASN A 150 9.80 -5.74 -4.54
N LEU A 151 10.60 -4.97 -3.80
CA LEU A 151 10.36 -3.54 -3.61
C LEU A 151 10.96 -2.82 -4.82
N HIS A 152 10.12 -2.23 -5.64
CA HIS A 152 10.50 -1.54 -6.89
C HIS A 152 10.98 -0.11 -6.63
N ASP A 153 10.27 0.62 -5.76
CA ASP A 153 10.53 2.04 -5.51
C ASP A 153 10.02 2.47 -4.12
N ALA A 154 10.44 3.63 -3.64
CA ALA A 154 9.92 4.22 -2.40
C ALA A 154 9.92 5.74 -2.45
N PHE A 155 8.95 6.36 -1.77
CA PHE A 155 8.78 7.79 -1.65
C PHE A 155 8.56 8.15 -0.19
N GLU A 156 9.14 9.27 0.23
CA GLU A 156 9.01 9.79 1.58
C GLU A 156 8.53 11.24 1.54
N ASP A 157 7.45 11.49 2.25
CA ASP A 157 6.88 12.80 2.51
C ASP A 157 6.94 13.14 4.01
N ASP A 158 6.53 14.35 4.38
CA ASP A 158 6.55 14.88 5.73
C ASP A 158 5.72 14.03 6.71
N SER A 159 4.61 13.46 6.27
CA SER A 159 3.71 12.67 7.12
C SER A 159 3.41 11.27 6.61
N GLU A 160 4.03 10.83 5.52
CA GLU A 160 3.68 9.56 4.88
C GLU A 160 4.90 8.98 4.15
N ILE A 161 4.98 7.65 4.10
CA ILE A 161 5.91 6.92 3.24
C ILE A 161 5.11 6.04 2.29
N VAL A 162 5.49 6.03 1.02
CA VAL A 162 4.89 5.19 -0.01
C VAL A 162 5.91 4.17 -0.48
N MET A 163 5.55 2.89 -0.44
CA MET A 163 6.37 1.79 -0.94
C MET A 163 5.72 1.19 -2.19
N ILE A 164 6.47 1.11 -3.29
CA ILE A 164 6.02 0.54 -4.56
C ILE A 164 6.52 -0.89 -4.65
N TYR A 165 5.57 -1.82 -4.62
CA TYR A 165 5.81 -3.25 -4.65
C TYR A 165 5.45 -3.83 -6.02
N GLU A 166 6.13 -4.93 -6.38
CA GLU A 166 5.67 -5.83 -7.43
C GLU A 166 4.19 -6.19 -7.21
N PHE A 167 3.39 -6.09 -8.27
CA PHE A 167 1.98 -6.41 -8.21
C PHE A 167 1.78 -7.92 -8.29
N LEU A 168 1.15 -8.50 -7.26
CA LEU A 168 0.77 -9.90 -7.22
C LEU A 168 -0.77 -10.01 -7.16
N SER A 169 -1.29 -11.11 -7.68
CA SER A 169 -2.70 -11.45 -7.61
C SER A 169 -2.88 -12.95 -7.34
N GLY A 170 -3.94 -13.26 -6.60
CA GLY A 170 -4.24 -14.60 -6.12
C GLY A 170 -4.93 -14.56 -4.75
N LEU A 171 -4.91 -15.68 -4.03
CA LEU A 171 -5.73 -15.91 -2.84
C LEU A 171 -4.87 -16.01 -1.59
N SER A 172 -5.19 -15.22 -0.56
CA SER A 172 -4.52 -15.34 0.74
C SER A 172 -4.83 -16.70 1.37
N PRO A 173 -3.83 -17.41 1.92
CA PRO A 173 -4.04 -18.67 2.65
C PRO A 173 -4.78 -18.45 3.97
N PHE A 174 -4.96 -17.19 4.41
CA PHE A 174 -5.80 -16.81 5.55
C PHE A 174 -7.22 -16.41 5.14
N GLY A 175 -7.55 -16.46 3.85
CA GLY A 175 -8.83 -16.00 3.31
C GLY A 175 -10.01 -16.71 3.96
N GLY A 176 -10.91 -15.93 4.55
CA GLY A 176 -12.23 -16.37 5.03
C GLY A 176 -13.34 -15.87 4.10
N GLU A 177 -14.59 -16.27 4.37
CA GLU A 177 -15.75 -15.78 3.63
C GLU A 177 -16.03 -14.29 3.88
N THR A 178 -15.54 -13.75 5.02
CA THR A 178 -15.62 -12.33 5.36
C THR A 178 -14.27 -11.73 5.78
N ASP A 179 -14.19 -10.39 5.76
CA ASP A 179 -13.04 -9.65 6.28
C ASP A 179 -12.78 -9.95 7.77
N GLU A 180 -13.83 -10.10 8.59
CA GLU A 180 -13.66 -10.43 10.01
C GLU A 180 -13.11 -11.84 10.22
N GLU A 181 -13.53 -12.80 9.40
CA GLU A 181 -13.01 -14.16 9.43
C GLU A 181 -11.55 -14.18 8.99
N THR A 182 -11.23 -13.50 7.89
CA THR A 182 -9.86 -13.35 7.40
C THR A 182 -8.95 -12.74 8.48
N LEU A 183 -9.41 -11.68 9.15
CA LEU A 183 -8.66 -11.06 10.24
C LEU A 183 -8.50 -11.97 11.46
N ARG A 184 -9.48 -12.83 11.74
CA ARG A 184 -9.41 -13.82 12.81
C ARG A 184 -8.39 -14.91 12.46
N ASN A 185 -8.40 -15.39 11.22
CA ASN A 185 -7.49 -16.41 10.70
C ASN A 185 -6.04 -15.92 10.81
N VAL A 186 -5.77 -14.69 10.36
CA VAL A 186 -4.48 -14.02 10.55
C VAL A 186 -4.07 -13.98 12.02
N LYS A 187 -4.95 -13.52 12.92
CA LYS A 187 -4.65 -13.39 14.36
C LYS A 187 -4.33 -14.72 15.04
N ASN A 188 -5.04 -15.78 14.63
CA ASN A 188 -4.86 -17.12 15.18
C ASN A 188 -3.75 -17.91 14.47
N CYS A 189 -3.14 -17.32 13.43
CA CYS A 189 -2.26 -18.02 12.50
C CYS A 189 -2.92 -19.30 11.93
N ASP A 190 -4.23 -19.20 11.65
CA ASP A 190 -5.04 -20.26 11.06
C ASP A 190 -5.07 -20.04 9.55
N TRP A 191 -4.40 -20.92 8.80
CA TRP A 191 -4.25 -20.81 7.35
C TRP A 191 -4.45 -22.16 6.68
N SER A 192 -5.00 -22.16 5.46
CA SER A 192 -5.16 -23.33 4.62
C SER A 192 -4.54 -23.09 3.24
N MET A 193 -3.89 -24.12 2.70
CA MET A 193 -3.39 -24.15 1.32
C MET A 193 -4.09 -25.24 0.50
N ASP A 194 -5.29 -25.64 0.91
CA ASP A 194 -6.05 -26.72 0.27
C ASP A 194 -6.81 -26.23 -0.97
N ASP A 195 -6.82 -24.93 -1.23
CA ASP A 195 -7.40 -24.36 -2.45
C ASP A 195 -6.62 -24.81 -3.70
N PRO A 196 -7.31 -25.19 -4.79
CA PRO A 196 -6.69 -25.54 -6.07
C PRO A 196 -5.70 -24.50 -6.61
N CYS A 197 -5.82 -23.22 -6.24
CA CYS A 197 -4.88 -22.17 -6.61
C CYS A 197 -3.45 -22.46 -6.12
N PHE A 198 -3.29 -23.16 -4.99
CA PHE A 198 -2.01 -23.54 -4.41
C PHE A 198 -1.48 -24.89 -4.91
N ALA A 199 -2.20 -25.58 -5.81
CA ALA A 199 -1.79 -26.89 -6.33
C ALA A 199 -0.44 -26.83 -7.08
N LYS A 200 -0.06 -25.66 -7.61
CA LYS A 200 1.21 -25.43 -8.31
C LYS A 200 2.37 -25.04 -7.39
N VAL A 201 2.11 -24.77 -6.11
CA VAL A 201 3.15 -24.41 -5.14
C VAL A 201 3.87 -25.70 -4.69
N SER A 202 5.21 -25.70 -4.72
CA SER A 202 6.00 -26.87 -4.36
C SER A 202 5.89 -27.19 -2.87
N ASP A 203 6.07 -28.46 -2.49
CA ASP A 203 5.98 -28.87 -1.09
C ASP A 203 7.07 -28.22 -0.22
N GLU A 204 8.25 -27.94 -0.80
CA GLU A 204 9.31 -27.19 -0.12
C GLU A 204 8.93 -25.74 0.12
N ALA A 205 8.24 -25.09 -0.82
CA ALA A 205 7.73 -23.74 -0.64
C ALA A 205 6.63 -23.70 0.42
N LYS A 206 5.74 -24.70 0.44
CA LYS A 206 4.73 -24.87 1.49
C LYS A 206 5.39 -25.09 2.85
N ASP A 207 6.41 -25.94 2.95
CA ASP A 207 7.18 -26.17 4.18
C ASP A 207 7.92 -24.91 4.65
N PHE A 208 8.49 -24.15 3.72
CA PHE A 208 9.13 -22.87 4.03
C PHE A 208 8.13 -21.86 4.60
N ILE A 209 6.97 -21.69 3.98
CA ILE A 209 5.91 -20.79 4.47
C ILE A 209 5.42 -21.24 5.85
N LYS A 210 5.21 -22.54 6.06
CA LYS A 210 4.86 -23.12 7.38
C LYS A 210 5.84 -22.71 8.48
N LYS A 211 7.14 -22.73 8.18
CA LYS A 211 8.20 -22.36 9.12
C LYS A 211 8.32 -20.84 9.34
N LEU A 212 7.82 -20.04 8.42
CA LEU A 212 7.76 -18.58 8.55
C LEU A 212 6.52 -18.11 9.33
N LEU A 213 5.42 -18.85 9.24
CA LEU A 213 4.15 -18.58 9.93
C LEU A 213 4.15 -19.20 11.34
N VAL A 214 5.10 -18.75 12.16
CA VAL A 214 5.19 -19.13 13.58
C VAL A 214 4.80 -17.94 14.44
N LEU A 215 3.78 -18.13 15.28
CA LEU A 215 3.38 -17.16 16.31
C LEU A 215 4.52 -17.05 17.33
N ASP A 216 5.36 -16.03 17.20
CA ASP A 216 6.34 -15.68 18.25
C ASP A 216 5.68 -14.71 19.24
N PRO A 217 5.34 -15.14 20.48
CA PRO A 217 4.72 -14.29 21.48
C PRO A 217 5.59 -13.10 21.93
N ALA A 218 6.90 -13.07 21.60
CA ALA A 218 7.80 -11.97 21.96
C ALA A 218 7.95 -10.87 20.89
N TYR A 219 7.57 -11.12 19.63
CA TYR A 219 7.79 -10.20 18.49
C TYR A 219 6.51 -9.91 17.67
N VAL A 220 5.34 -10.06 18.29
CA VAL A 220 4.01 -10.05 17.65
C VAL A 220 3.69 -8.77 16.84
N SER A 221 4.37 -7.65 17.03
CA SER A 221 3.90 -6.36 16.49
C SER A 221 4.58 -5.83 15.22
N LEU A 222 5.82 -6.23 14.90
CA LEU A 222 6.60 -5.52 13.86
C LEU A 222 6.93 -6.35 12.61
N LEU A 223 7.27 -7.63 12.74
CA LEU A 223 7.61 -8.48 11.59
C LEU A 223 6.39 -9.21 11.00
N PHE A 224 5.50 -9.69 11.87
CA PHE A 224 4.26 -10.35 11.44
C PHE A 224 3.38 -9.39 10.65
N PHE A 225 3.41 -8.13 11.03
CA PHE A 225 2.48 -7.11 10.57
C PHE A 225 2.99 -6.39 9.29
N SER A 226 4.32 -6.31 9.10
CA SER A 226 4.96 -6.02 7.81
C SER A 226 4.57 -7.07 6.75
N ARG A 227 4.56 -8.37 7.13
CA ARG A 227 4.13 -9.49 6.27
C ARG A 227 2.62 -9.61 6.07
N VAL A 228 1.80 -9.34 7.09
CA VAL A 228 0.33 -9.44 7.02
C VAL A 228 -0.31 -8.26 6.29
N SER A 229 0.24 -7.04 6.43
CA SER A 229 -0.27 -5.88 5.65
C SER A 229 0.01 -6.03 4.16
N GLN A 230 0.93 -6.93 3.81
CA GLN A 230 1.17 -7.36 2.47
C GLN A 230 0.03 -8.29 1.96
N GLU A 231 -0.56 -9.13 2.82
CA GLU A 231 -1.46 -10.26 2.45
C GLU A 231 -2.83 -9.91 1.86
N LYS A 232 -3.35 -8.66 1.96
CA LYS A 232 -4.56 -8.29 1.18
C LYS A 232 -4.28 -8.17 -0.32
N CYS A 233 -3.01 -8.14 -0.73
CA CYS A 233 -2.60 -8.11 -2.13
C CYS A 233 -1.57 -9.20 -2.49
N LEU A 234 -1.26 -10.16 -1.59
CA LEU A 234 0.02 -10.90 -1.65
C LEU A 234 0.01 -12.42 -1.65
N PHE A 235 -1.02 -13.01 -2.20
CA PHE A 235 -0.89 -14.35 -2.78
C PHE A 235 -1.59 -14.37 -4.12
#